data_AF-A0A1Q6ZBU8-F1
#
_entry.id   AF-A0A1Q6ZBU8-F1
#
_cell.length_a   1.000
_cell.length_b   1.000
_cell.length_c   1.000
_cell.angle_alpha   90.00
_cell.angle_beta   90.00
_cell.angle_gamma   90.00
#
_symmetry.space_group_name_H-M   'P 1'
#
loop_
_entity.id
_entity.type
_entity.pdbx_description
1 polymer ?
#
loop_
_entity_poly.entity_id
_entity_poly.type
_entity_poly.pdbx_seq_one_letter_code
_entity_poly.pdbx_strand_id
1 'polypeptide(L)'
;MRAGLVLWLGLVAARPGVAQDRWQLTLNSGTTLWDLRLVGLAGDTLVVRHADSTYAFPLAQVDEIRLVQKSTRHITPEAGRYGGVLGGVDDEVHRLTLYSVPERRAIVQQVLQAHPPP
;
A
#
# COMPACT_ATOMS: atom_id res chain seq x y z
N MET A 1 -11.86 53.30 27.36
CA MET A 1 -12.35 51.99 26.88
C MET A 1 -12.20 51.93 25.37
N ARG A 2 -11.45 50.95 24.84
CA ARG A 2 -11.61 50.31 23.51
C ARG A 2 -10.39 49.44 23.26
N ALA A 3 -10.50 48.17 23.65
CA ALA A 3 -9.54 47.13 23.36
C ALA A 3 -9.64 46.75 21.87
N GLY A 4 -8.54 46.85 21.13
CA GLY A 4 -8.42 46.34 19.77
C GLY A 4 -7.87 44.92 19.81
N LEU A 5 -8.74 43.94 19.63
CA LEU A 5 -8.36 42.53 19.58
C LEU A 5 -8.05 42.16 18.13
N VAL A 6 -6.77 42.09 17.78
CA VAL A 6 -6.32 41.62 16.46
C VAL A 6 -6.32 40.09 16.51
N LEU A 7 -7.36 39.50 15.91
CA LEU A 7 -7.47 38.06 15.69
C LEU A 7 -6.43 37.65 14.63
N TRP A 8 -5.34 37.02 15.05
CA TRP A 8 -4.45 36.32 14.13
C TRP A 8 -5.14 35.04 13.67
N LEU A 9 -5.72 35.06 12.47
CA LEU A 9 -6.14 33.85 11.79
C LEU A 9 -4.89 33.07 11.35
N GLY A 10 -4.51 32.07 12.15
CA GLY A 10 -3.56 31.05 11.75
C GLY A 10 -4.11 30.30 10.54
N LEU A 11 -3.57 30.58 9.37
CA LEU A 11 -3.83 29.81 8.16
C LEU A 11 -3.17 28.43 8.34
N VAL A 12 -3.91 27.47 8.88
CA VAL A 12 -3.50 26.06 8.89
C VAL A 12 -3.53 25.61 7.44
N ALA A 13 -2.38 25.69 6.78
CA ALA A 13 -2.16 25.06 5.48
C ALA A 13 -2.31 23.55 5.68
N ALA A 14 -3.49 23.02 5.36
CA ALA A 14 -3.69 21.60 5.19
C ALA A 14 -2.80 21.16 4.03
N ARG A 15 -1.62 20.61 4.35
CA ARG A 15 -0.78 19.94 3.36
C ARG A 15 -1.65 18.85 2.74
N PRO A 16 -1.85 18.82 1.41
CA PRO A 16 -2.51 17.70 0.78
C PRO A 16 -1.70 16.46 1.17
N GLY A 17 -2.30 15.58 1.98
CA GLY A 17 -1.65 14.34 2.38
C GLY A 17 -1.28 13.59 1.12
N VAL A 18 0.02 13.34 0.91
CA VAL A 18 0.47 12.39 -0.12
C VAL A 18 -0.35 11.12 0.11
N ALA A 19 -1.12 10.72 -0.89
CA ALA A 19 -1.89 9.49 -0.82
C ALA A 19 -0.90 8.37 -0.54
N GLN A 20 -1.04 7.75 0.62
CA GLN A 20 -0.06 6.78 1.07
C GLN A 20 -0.34 5.42 0.42
N ASP A 21 0.72 4.78 -0.06
CA ASP A 21 0.64 3.46 -0.67
C ASP A 21 0.05 2.44 0.30
N ARG A 22 -0.86 1.64 -0.24
CA ARG A 22 -1.64 0.66 0.49
C ARG A 22 -1.36 -0.70 -0.07
N TRP A 23 -0.54 -1.47 0.64
CA TRP A 23 -0.07 -2.75 0.18
C TRP A 23 -0.91 -3.90 0.73
N GLN A 24 -1.03 -4.95 -0.07
CA GLN A 24 -1.55 -6.25 0.30
C GLN A 24 -0.45 -7.29 0.14
N LEU A 25 -0.36 -8.23 1.07
CA LEU A 25 0.48 -9.43 0.97
C LEU A 25 -0.39 -10.67 0.96
N THR A 26 -0.10 -11.59 0.06
CA THR A 26 -0.63 -12.96 0.12
C THR A 26 0.51 -13.89 0.53
N LEU A 27 0.28 -14.67 1.58
CA LEU A 27 1.24 -15.65 2.09
C LEU A 27 0.97 -17.03 1.50
N ASN A 28 1.99 -17.89 1.51
CA ASN A 28 1.89 -19.28 1.04
C ASN A 28 0.88 -20.14 1.83
N SER A 29 0.51 -19.70 3.04
CA SER A 29 -0.59 -20.29 3.83
C SER A 29 -1.98 -19.99 3.25
N GLY A 30 -2.07 -19.13 2.23
CA GLY A 30 -3.32 -18.56 1.73
C GLY A 30 -3.80 -17.35 2.52
N THR A 31 -3.11 -16.96 3.60
CA THR A 31 -3.46 -15.76 4.38
C THR A 31 -3.20 -14.49 3.57
N THR A 32 -4.20 -13.61 3.50
CA THR A 32 -4.06 -12.30 2.87
C THR A 32 -4.09 -11.20 3.93
N LEU A 33 -3.06 -10.36 3.92
CA LEU A 33 -2.91 -9.20 4.81
C LEU A 33 -3.10 -7.92 4.00
N TRP A 34 -3.85 -6.96 4.54
CA TRP A 34 -4.28 -5.74 3.86
C TRP A 34 -3.77 -4.48 4.58
N ASP A 35 -3.90 -3.34 3.90
CA ASP A 35 -3.60 -2.01 4.44
C ASP A 35 -2.19 -1.89 5.06
N LEU A 36 -1.24 -2.59 4.43
CA LEU A 36 0.15 -2.65 4.84
C LEU A 36 0.95 -1.49 4.25
N ARG A 37 2.05 -1.17 4.92
CA ARG A 37 3.12 -0.32 4.41
C ARG A 37 4.37 -1.17 4.27
N LEU A 38 5.00 -1.14 3.10
CA LEU A 38 6.34 -1.70 2.97
C LEU A 38 7.32 -0.79 3.71
N VAL A 39 8.21 -1.38 4.52
CA VAL A 39 9.22 -0.65 5.28
C VAL A 39 10.61 -0.91 4.71
N GLY A 40 10.91 -2.16 4.34
CA GLY A 40 12.20 -2.50 3.78
C GLY A 40 12.48 -4.00 3.76
N LEU A 41 13.72 -4.33 3.42
CA LEU A 41 14.25 -5.69 3.46
C LEU A 41 15.40 -5.79 4.45
N ALA A 42 15.34 -6.81 5.30
CA ALA A 42 16.44 -7.26 6.14
C ALA A 42 16.90 -8.63 5.65
N GLY A 43 17.85 -8.65 4.71
CA GLY A 43 18.23 -9.88 4.00
C GLY A 43 17.06 -10.48 3.22
N ASP A 44 16.59 -11.65 3.65
CA ASP A 44 15.47 -12.39 3.03
C ASP A 44 14.15 -12.19 3.76
N THR A 45 14.07 -11.16 4.60
CA THR A 45 12.90 -10.84 5.40
C THR A 45 12.32 -9.50 4.97
N LEU A 46 11.08 -9.53 4.51
CA LEU A 46 10.29 -8.35 4.22
C LEU A 46 9.72 -7.78 5.53
N VAL A 47 10.03 -6.52 5.79
CA VAL A 47 9.50 -5.79 6.94
C VAL A 47 8.35 -4.91 6.47
N VAL A 48 7.21 -5.05 7.13
CA VAL A 48 6.01 -4.24 6.85
C VAL A 48 5.46 -3.64 8.14
N ARG A 49 4.71 -2.56 8.00
CA ARG A 49 3.96 -1.94 9.09
C ARG A 49 2.46 -2.04 8.80
N HIS A 50 1.69 -2.38 9.82
CA HIS A 50 0.23 -2.31 9.80
C HIS A 50 -0.24 -1.59 11.06
N ALA A 51 -0.98 -0.50 10.88
CA ALA A 51 -1.26 0.46 11.95
C ALA A 51 0.05 0.85 12.69
N ASP A 52 0.15 0.54 13.98
CA ASP A 52 1.31 0.85 14.83
C ASP A 52 2.22 -0.35 15.10
N SER A 53 1.94 -1.47 14.47
CA SER A 53 2.70 -2.72 14.63
C SER A 53 3.59 -2.97 13.41
N THR A 54 4.78 -3.49 13.68
CA THR A 54 5.73 -3.92 12.65
C THR A 54 5.77 -5.44 12.60
N TYR A 55 5.74 -5.99 11.39
CA TYR A 55 5.74 -7.42 11.12
C TYR A 55 6.89 -7.75 10.16
N ALA A 56 7.40 -8.98 10.28
CA ALA A 56 8.52 -9.47 9.50
C ALA A 56 8.15 -10.82 8.88
N PHE A 57 8.28 -10.93 7.57
CA PHE A 57 7.91 -12.11 6.81
C PHE A 57 9.09 -12.61 5.99
N PRO A 58 9.51 -13.89 6.13
CA PRO A 58 10.48 -14.48 5.21
C PRO A 58 9.93 -14.44 3.78
N LEU A 59 10.73 -14.03 2.80
CA LEU A 59 10.32 -13.95 1.39
C LEU A 59 9.85 -15.29 0.82
N ALA A 60 10.34 -16.40 1.37
CA ALA A 60 9.88 -17.74 1.03
C ALA A 60 8.40 -17.99 1.38
N GLN A 61 7.83 -17.21 2.30
CA GLN A 61 6.43 -17.28 2.70
C GLN A 61 5.55 -16.28 1.96
N VAL A 62 6.13 -15.32 1.23
CA VAL A 62 5.37 -14.27 0.53
C VAL A 62 5.17 -14.69 -0.93
N ASP A 63 3.91 -14.88 -1.31
CA ASP A 63 3.49 -15.38 -2.62
C ASP A 63 3.03 -14.28 -3.57
N GLU A 64 2.46 -13.19 -3.05
CA GLU A 64 2.08 -12.01 -3.84
C GLU A 64 2.30 -10.74 -3.02
N ILE A 65 2.76 -9.69 -3.69
CA ILE A 65 2.73 -8.31 -3.19
C ILE A 65 1.89 -7.50 -4.16
N ARG A 66 0.92 -6.76 -3.65
CA ARG A 66 0.00 -5.94 -4.46
C ARG A 66 -0.09 -4.53 -3.92
N LEU A 67 0.15 -3.53 -4.77
CA LEU A 67 -0.19 -2.15 -4.47
C LEU A 67 -1.65 -1.94 -4.84
N VAL A 68 -2.49 -1.73 -3.83
CA VAL A 68 -3.92 -1.55 -4.02
C VAL A 68 -4.18 -0.10 -4.39
N GLN A 69 -4.52 0.14 -5.66
CA GLN A 69 -4.88 1.47 -6.12
C GLN A 69 -6.29 1.82 -5.63
N LYS A 70 -6.49 3.10 -5.30
CA LYS A 70 -7.83 3.59 -4.98
C LYS A 70 -8.63 3.54 -6.28
N SER A 71 -9.58 2.62 -6.39
CA SER A 71 -10.44 2.51 -7.56
C SER A 71 -11.13 3.85 -7.78
N THR A 72 -10.74 4.57 -8.83
CA THR A 72 -11.52 5.72 -9.27
C THR A 72 -12.80 5.13 -9.84
N ARG A 73 -13.89 5.22 -9.08
CA ARG A 73 -15.18 4.65 -9.47
C ARG A 73 -15.67 5.36 -10.73
N HIS A 74 -15.31 4.88 -11.92
CA HIS A 74 -16.00 5.23 -13.15
C HIS A 74 -17.36 4.55 -13.12
N ILE A 75 -18.34 5.18 -12.44
CA ILE A 75 -19.73 4.79 -12.59
C ILE A 75 -20.20 5.34 -13.93
N THR A 76 -20.06 4.55 -14.98
CA THR A 76 -21.01 4.65 -16.09
C THR A 76 -22.21 3.82 -15.67
N PRO A 77 -23.41 4.40 -15.47
CA PRO A 77 -24.58 3.64 -15.07
C PRO A 77 -25.07 2.83 -16.28
N GLU A 78 -24.58 1.60 -16.42
CA GLU A 78 -25.16 0.63 -17.34
C GLU A 78 -26.07 -0.31 -16.55
N ALA A 79 -27.37 -0.24 -16.83
CA ALA A 79 -28.36 -1.08 -16.17
C ALA A 79 -28.15 -2.55 -16.57
N GLY A 80 -27.91 -3.43 -15.58
CA GLY A 80 -27.99 -4.88 -15.78
C GLY A 80 -26.74 -5.70 -15.44
N ARG A 81 -25.65 -5.10 -14.95
CA ARG A 81 -24.44 -5.84 -14.58
C ARG A 81 -24.20 -5.85 -13.06
N TYR A 82 -24.84 -6.79 -12.37
CA TYR A 82 -24.39 -7.21 -11.03
C TYR A 82 -23.16 -8.11 -11.21
N GLY A 83 -21.98 -7.53 -11.10
CA GLY A 83 -20.71 -8.25 -11.27
C GLY A 83 -19.50 -7.34 -11.18
N GLY A 84 -19.49 -6.42 -10.21
CA GLY A 84 -18.28 -5.69 -9.85
C GLY A 84 -17.36 -6.61 -9.09
N VAL A 85 -16.50 -7.36 -9.81
CA VAL A 85 -15.33 -7.96 -9.18
C VAL A 85 -14.49 -6.79 -8.68
N LEU A 86 -14.37 -6.66 -7.35
CA LEU A 86 -13.51 -5.70 -6.67
C LEU A 86 -12.02 -6.06 -6.86
N GLY A 87 -11.62 -6.35 -8.09
CA GLY A 87 -10.22 -6.48 -8.49
C GLY A 87 -9.83 -5.18 -9.15
N GLY A 88 -8.99 -4.38 -8.51
CA GLY A 88 -8.45 -3.16 -9.08
C GLY A 88 -7.72 -3.50 -10.36
N VAL A 89 -8.32 -3.19 -11.52
CA VAL A 89 -7.70 -3.36 -12.84
C VAL A 89 -6.38 -2.56 -12.92
N ASP A 90 -6.26 -1.53 -12.09
CA ASP A 90 -5.10 -0.65 -11.99
C ASP A 90 -4.10 -1.06 -10.89
N ASP A 91 -4.34 -2.16 -10.16
CA ASP A 91 -3.43 -2.60 -9.10
C ASP A 91 -2.09 -3.07 -9.70
N GLU A 92 -0.98 -2.67 -9.08
CA GLU A 92 0.32 -3.23 -9.39
C GLU A 92 0.49 -4.56 -8.64
N VAL A 93 0.72 -5.65 -9.36
CA VAL A 93 0.73 -7.01 -8.79
C VAL A 93 2.04 -7.72 -9.10
N HIS A 94 2.75 -8.13 -8.05
CA HIS A 94 3.98 -8.91 -8.11
C HIS A 94 3.72 -10.31 -7.55
N ARG A 95 3.52 -11.29 -8.43
CA ARG A 95 3.41 -12.70 -8.05
C ARG A 95 4.79 -13.30 -7.85
N LEU A 96 5.12 -13.64 -6.61
CA LEU A 96 6.42 -14.11 -6.19
C LEU A 96 6.57 -15.64 -6.23
N THR A 97 5.46 -16.38 -6.26
CA THR A 97 5.41 -17.85 -6.18
C THR A 97 6.37 -18.58 -7.13
N LEU A 98 6.56 -18.04 -8.34
CA LEU A 98 7.36 -18.67 -9.40
C LEU A 98 8.87 -18.41 -9.29
N TYR A 99 9.28 -17.56 -8.35
CA TYR A 99 10.67 -17.11 -8.22
C TYR A 99 11.36 -17.76 -7.02
N SER A 100 12.66 -18.01 -7.17
CA SER A 100 13.54 -18.37 -6.06
C SER A 100 13.67 -17.23 -5.05
N VAL A 101 14.09 -17.51 -3.81
CA VAL A 101 14.25 -16.47 -2.78
C VAL A 101 15.18 -15.32 -3.22
N PRO A 102 16.33 -15.56 -3.88
CA PRO A 102 17.15 -14.48 -4.40
C PRO A 102 16.46 -13.60 -5.44
N GLU A 103 15.68 -14.20 -6.35
CA GLU A 103 14.91 -13.46 -7.36
C GLU A 103 13.77 -12.66 -6.71
N ARG A 104 13.06 -13.25 -5.74
CA ARG A 104 12.06 -12.53 -4.92
C ARG A 104 12.68 -11.32 -4.25
N ARG A 105 13.88 -11.47 -3.69
CA ARG A 105 14.61 -10.35 -3.06
C ARG A 105 14.88 -9.23 -4.05
N ALA A 106 15.37 -9.56 -5.25
CA ALA A 106 15.63 -8.56 -6.29
C ALA A 106 14.36 -7.82 -6.72
N ILE A 107 13.24 -8.55 -6.90
CA ILE A 107 11.93 -7.95 -7.23
C ILE A 107 11.48 -7.00 -6.11
N VAL A 108 11.52 -7.45 -4.86
CA VAL A 108 11.08 -6.62 -3.72
C VAL A 108 11.99 -5.39 -3.52
N GLN A 109 13.29 -5.50 -3.80
CA GLN A 109 14.19 -4.35 -3.82
C GLN A 109 13.77 -3.34 -4.89
N GLN A 110 13.42 -3.78 -6.09
CA GLN A 110 12.92 -2.90 -7.16
C GLN A 110 11.60 -2.23 -6.76
N VAL A 111 10.68 -2.97 -6.14
CA VAL A 111 9.42 -2.42 -5.62
C VAL A 111 9.69 -1.33 -4.59
N LEU A 112 10.57 -1.56 -3.61
CA LEU A 112 10.93 -0.58 -2.59
C LEU A 112 11.65 0.65 -3.16
N GLN A 113 12.37 0.49 -4.27
CA GLN A 113 13.00 1.61 -4.98
C GLN A 113 11.96 2.44 -5.76
N ALA A 114 10.99 1.78 -6.39
CA ALA A 114 9.91 2.43 -7.12
C ALA A 114 8.90 3.12 -6.19
N HIS A 115 8.68 2.53 -5.01
CA HIS A 115 7.74 2.99 -3.97
C HIS A 115 8.48 3.15 -2.64
N PRO A 116 9.23 4.26 -2.45
CA PRO A 116 10.04 4.45 -1.26
C PRO A 116 9.18 4.44 0.01
N PRO A 117 9.62 3.74 1.07
CA PRO A 117 8.93 3.79 2.36
C PRO A 117 8.94 5.23 2.92
N PRO A 118 7.89 5.62 3.67
CA PRO A 118 7.76 6.95 4.27
C PRO A 118 8.77 7.23 5.39
#